data_AF-A0A965R0U5-F1
#
_entry.id   AF-A0A965R0U5-F1
#
_cell.length_a   1.000
_cell.length_b   1.000
_cell.length_c   1.000
_cell.angle_alpha   90.00
_cell.angle_beta   90.00
_cell.angle_gamma   90.00
#
_symmetry.space_group_name_H-M   'P 1'
#
loop_
_entity.id
_entity.type
_entity.pdbx_description
1 polymer ?
#
loop_
_entity_poly.entity_id
_entity_poly.type
_entity_poly.pdbx_seq_one_letter_code
_entity_poly.pdbx_strand_id
1 'polypeptide(L)'
;MNPEVFDTLRHYLLDALRQHGDTQDMADSDSLFLSGRLDSFSMMNLILFLESRFQLSFSDLEFDVEKVDSLDAIAALVQAKS
;
A
#
# COMPACT_ATOMS: atom_id res chain seq x y z
N MET A 1 7.32 12.32 8.80
CA MET A 1 6.76 10.97 8.64
C MET A 1 6.24 10.49 9.99
N ASN A 2 4.94 10.20 10.09
CA ASN A 2 4.38 9.66 11.33
C ASN A 2 4.76 8.18 11.42
N PRO A 3 5.61 7.76 12.37
CA PRO A 3 6.12 6.38 12.43
C PRO A 3 4.99 5.36 12.54
N GLU A 4 3.89 5.71 13.22
CA GLU A 4 2.73 4.82 13.37
C GLU A 4 2.04 4.49 12.03
N VAL A 5 1.99 5.46 11.10
CA VAL A 5 1.40 5.25 9.77
C VAL A 5 2.24 4.26 8.99
N PHE A 6 3.56 4.45 9.00
CA PHE A 6 4.48 3.61 8.25
C PHE A 6 4.50 2.17 8.75
N ASP A 7 4.59 1.98 10.08
CA ASP A 7 4.52 0.64 10.69
C ASP A 7 3.19 -0.05 10.39
N THR A 8 2.08 0.70 10.40
CA THR A 8 0.76 0.16 10.06
C THR A 8 0.73 -0.34 8.62
N LEU A 9 1.20 0.47 7.66
CA LEU A 9 1.25 0.11 6.25
C LEU A 9 2.18 -1.08 6.01
N ARG A 10 3.37 -1.08 6.63
CA ARG A 10 4.33 -2.17 6.50
C ARG A 10 3.73 -3.49 6.97
N HIS A 11 3.10 -3.50 8.14
CA HIS A 11 2.46 -4.71 8.66
C HIS A 11 1.35 -5.20 7.74
N TYR A 12 0.52 -4.30 7.22
CA TYR A 12 -0.56 -4.65 6.28
C TYR A 12 -0.02 -5.31 5.00
N LEU A 13 1.01 -4.71 4.38
CA LEU A 13 1.59 -5.23 3.14
C LEU A 13 2.33 -6.55 3.35
N LEU A 14 3.06 -6.70 4.45
CA LEU A 14 3.71 -7.96 4.82
C LEU A 14 2.69 -9.08 5.09
N ASP A 15 1.53 -8.76 5.66
CA ASP A 15 0.45 -9.73 5.84
C ASP A 15 -0.14 -10.15 4.48
N ALA A 16 -0.42 -9.20 3.60
CA ALA A 16 -0.90 -9.46 2.24
C ALA A 16 0.08 -10.35 1.44
N LEU A 17 1.39 -10.06 1.50
CA LEU A 17 2.42 -10.87 0.86
C LEU A 17 2.41 -12.32 1.38
N ARG A 18 2.34 -12.50 2.70
CA ARG A 18 2.28 -13.84 3.31
C ARG A 18 1.03 -14.60 2.90
N GLN A 19 -0.12 -13.94 2.80
CA GLN A 19 -1.36 -14.54 2.30
C GLN A 19 -1.23 -14.99 0.83
N HIS A 20 -0.42 -14.27 0.04
CA HIS A 20 -0.05 -14.64 -1.32
C HIS A 20 1.03 -15.72 -1.42
N GLY A 21 1.53 -16.23 -0.29
CA GLY A 21 2.64 -17.21 -0.26
C GLY A 21 4.02 -16.58 -0.48
N ASP A 22 4.10 -15.26 -0.56
CA ASP A 22 5.35 -14.51 -0.64
C ASP A 22 5.90 -14.26 0.77
N THR A 23 7.02 -14.91 1.07
CA THR A 23 7.72 -14.82 2.35
C THR A 23 9.06 -14.11 2.23
N GLN A 24 9.33 -13.51 1.07
CA GLN A 24 10.56 -12.78 0.84
C GLN A 24 10.53 -11.44 1.60
N ASP A 25 11.71 -10.94 1.92
CA ASP A 25 11.84 -9.60 2.48
C ASP A 25 11.23 -8.53 1.55
N MET A 26 10.76 -7.45 2.16
CA MET A 26 10.14 -6.32 1.46
C MET A 26 10.90 -5.04 1.86
N ALA A 27 11.61 -4.47 0.91
CA ALA A 27 12.17 -3.13 1.03
C ALA A 27 11.09 -2.06 0.79
N ASP A 28 11.35 -0.85 1.26
CA ASP A 28 10.33 0.20 1.30
C ASP A 28 9.96 0.72 -0.11
N SER A 29 10.93 0.68 -1.01
CA SER A 29 10.81 1.05 -2.42
C SER A 29 10.55 -0.14 -3.35
N ASP A 30 10.35 -1.34 -2.81
CA ASP A 30 10.06 -2.51 -3.65
C ASP A 30 8.71 -2.35 -4.32
N SER A 31 8.69 -2.68 -5.62
CA SER A 31 7.45 -2.80 -6.37
C SER A 31 6.68 -4.03 -5.90
N LEU A 32 5.40 -3.87 -5.59
CA LEU A 32 4.52 -4.91 -5.07
C LEU A 32 3.51 -5.37 -6.11
N PHE A 33 2.90 -4.44 -6.84
CA PHE A 33 1.84 -4.74 -7.81
C PHE A 33 2.39 -4.85 -9.22
N LEU A 34 3.25 -3.92 -9.64
CA LEU A 34 3.87 -3.96 -10.98
C LEU A 34 4.85 -5.12 -11.13
N SER A 35 5.52 -5.52 -10.05
CA SER A 35 6.36 -6.72 -9.99
C SER A 35 5.56 -8.04 -10.00
N GLY A 36 4.27 -7.98 -9.68
CA GLY A 36 3.39 -9.15 -9.56
C GLY A 36 3.51 -9.93 -8.25
N ARG A 37 4.16 -9.38 -7.21
CA ARG A 37 4.17 -9.98 -5.85
C ARG A 37 2.76 -10.01 -5.24
N LEU A 38 1.96 -8.99 -5.54
CA LEU A 38 0.55 -8.87 -5.20
C LEU A 38 -0.28 -8.66 -6.48
N ASP A 39 -1.52 -9.12 -6.45
CA ASP A 39 -2.44 -9.02 -7.57
C ASP A 39 -3.42 -7.83 -7.45
N SER A 40 -4.32 -7.72 -8.42
CA SER A 40 -5.36 -6.69 -8.44
C SER A 40 -6.38 -6.82 -7.31
N PHE A 41 -6.56 -8.01 -6.73
CA PHE A 41 -7.45 -8.21 -5.60
C PHE A 41 -6.83 -7.63 -4.32
N SER A 42 -5.55 -7.91 -4.08
CA SER A 42 -4.78 -7.28 -3.01
C SER A 42 -4.72 -5.77 -3.15
N MET A 43 -4.63 -5.24 -4.38
CA MET A 43 -4.66 -3.80 -4.65
C MET A 43 -6.00 -3.18 -4.23
N MET A 44 -7.11 -3.81 -4.59
CA MET A 44 -8.46 -3.36 -4.21
C MET A 44 -8.63 -3.34 -2.68
N ASN A 45 -8.15 -4.38 -1.99
CA ASN A 45 -8.19 -4.43 -0.52
C ASN A 45 -7.34 -3.33 0.12
N LEU A 46 -6.16 -3.05 -0.44
CA LEU A 46 -5.30 -1.95 0.01
C LEU A 46 -6.03 -0.60 -0.12
N ILE A 47 -6.67 -0.33 -1.27
CA ILE A 47 -7.44 0.90 -1.47
C ILE A 47 -8.53 1.03 -0.40
N LEU A 48 -9.34 -0.01 -0.22
CA LEU A 48 -10.42 -0.01 0.78
C LEU A 48 -9.89 0.21 2.21
N PHE A 49 -8.74 -0.39 2.54
CA PHE A 49 -8.06 -0.18 3.81
C PHE A 49 -7.63 1.28 3.97
N LEU A 50 -7.03 1.87 2.95
CA LEU A 50 -6.57 3.26 2.98
C LEU A 50 -7.73 4.26 3.09
N GLU A 51 -8.83 4.04 2.35
CA GLU A 51 -10.04 4.85 2.46
C GLU A 51 -10.66 4.76 3.85
N SER A 52 -10.79 3.55 4.41
CA SER A 52 -11.39 3.36 5.72
C SER A 52 -10.51 3.90 6.86
N ARG A 53 -9.19 3.63 6.81
CA ARG A 53 -8.26 3.90 7.91
C ARG A 53 -7.76 5.35 7.95
N PHE A 54 -7.62 5.99 6.79
CA PHE A 54 -7.06 7.34 6.64
C PHE A 54 -8.04 8.33 5.99
N GLN A 55 -9.31 7.94 5.80
CA GLN A 55 -10.34 8.73 5.13
C GLN A 55 -9.90 9.23 3.74
N LEU A 56 -9.01 8.52 3.03
CA LEU A 56 -8.65 8.86 1.65
C LEU A 56 -9.86 8.65 0.72
N SER A 57 -9.92 9.38 -0.39
CA SER A 57 -10.89 9.17 -1.46
C SER A 57 -10.11 8.93 -2.74
N PHE A 58 -10.13 7.70 -3.24
CA PHE A 58 -9.54 7.37 -4.53
C PHE A 58 -10.52 7.58 -5.69
N SER A 59 -11.73 8.08 -5.40
CA SER A 59 -12.74 8.41 -6.41
C SER A 59 -12.42 9.72 -7.17
N ASP A 60 -11.76 10.67 -6.50
CA ASP A 60 -11.35 11.96 -7.09
C ASP A 60 -9.88 11.99 -7.53
N LEU A 61 -9.04 11.14 -6.91
CA LEU A 61 -7.66 10.96 -7.34
C LEU A 61 -7.66 10.06 -8.57
N GLU A 62 -7.08 10.53 -9.68
CA GLU A 62 -6.77 9.66 -10.81
C GLU A 62 -5.95 8.48 -10.26
N PHE A 63 -6.60 7.30 -10.22
CA PHE A 63 -6.02 6.11 -9.61
C PHE A 63 -4.84 5.67 -10.45
N ASP A 64 -3.66 5.81 -9.87
CA ASP A 64 -2.40 5.47 -10.50
C ASP A 64 -1.73 4.39 -9.66
N VAL A 65 -1.51 3.23 -10.28
CA VAL A 65 -0.86 2.09 -9.63
C VAL A 65 0.52 2.46 -9.10
N GLU A 66 1.24 3.38 -9.76
CA GLU A 66 2.57 3.81 -9.33
C GLU A 66 2.53 4.49 -7.95
N LYS A 67 1.40 5.12 -7.58
CA LYS A 67 1.22 5.76 -6.26
C LYS A 67 0.92 4.78 -5.13
N VAL A 68 0.60 3.53 -5.47
CA VAL A 68 0.33 2.46 -4.50
C VAL A 68 1.25 1.26 -4.67
N ASP A 69 2.26 1.34 -5.55
CA ASP A 69 3.11 0.20 -5.91
C ASP A 69 4.14 -0.18 -4.85
N SER A 70 4.52 0.75 -3.99
CA SER A 70 5.51 0.54 -2.93
C SER A 70 5.06 1.15 -1.61
N LEU A 71 5.65 0.66 -0.51
CA LEU A 71 5.37 1.20 0.83
C LEU A 71 5.68 2.71 0.90
N ASP A 72 6.78 3.15 0.29
CA ASP A 72 7.16 4.57 0.23
C ASP A 72 6.11 5.42 -0.51
N ALA A 73 5.63 4.93 -1.66
CA ALA A 73 4.60 5.62 -2.45
C ALA A 73 3.28 5.75 -1.67
N ILE A 74 2.84 4.67 -1.01
CA ILE A 74 1.61 4.68 -0.20
C ILE A 74 1.78 5.63 1.00
N ALA A 75 2.93 5.60 1.67
CA ALA A 75 3.20 6.48 2.81
C ALA A 75 3.23 7.96 2.40
N ALA A 76 3.78 8.28 1.22
CA ALA A 76 3.76 9.62 0.67
C ALA A 76 2.32 10.08 0.35
N LEU A 77 1.49 9.18 -0.19
CA LEU A 77 0.08 9.48 -0.48
C LEU A 77 -0.71 9.81 0.79
N VAL A 78 -0.54 9.04 1.86
CA VAL A 78 -1.20 9.30 3.15
C VAL A 78 -0.71 10.61 3.78
N GLN A 79 0.59 10.91 3.65
CA GLN A 79 1.16 12.16 4.16
C GLN A 79 0.67 13.40 3.41
N ALA A 80 0.47 13.32 2.10
CA ALA A 80 -0.02 14.45 1.30
C ALA A 80 -1.43 14.93 1.73
N LYS A 81 -2.18 14.09 2.45
CA LYS A 81 -3.52 14.40 2.94
C LYS A 81 -3.59 14.69 4.45
N SER A 82 -2.49 14.53 5.19
CA SER A 82 -2.42 14.77 6.65
C SER A 82 -2.07 16.20 7.03
#